data_AF-H3A1B7-F1
#
_entry.id   AF-H3A1B7-F1
#
_cell.length_a   1.000
_cell.length_b   1.000
_cell.length_c   1.000
_cell.angle_alpha   90.00
_cell.angle_beta   90.00
_cell.angle_gamma   90.00
#
_symmetry.space_group_name_H-M   'P 1'
#
loop_
_entity.id
_entity.type
_entity.pdbx_description
1 polymer ?
#
loop_
_entity_poly.entity_id
_entity_poly.type
_entity_poly.pdbx_seq_one_letter_code
_entity_poly.pdbx_strand_id
1 'polypeptide(L)'
;LVFFPQVLISESLLEHQDPRTNELALEAFQNILAFMGDLPFALGSELDSVHRILEICEEEAHLPDEVYCQILKQLTYTRSPKRDACFKAWQLLYILTACHRCSEQLQPTLELYLKTVGRHRQDAMHDIARACYQQLKRVEKIGARVHYPSIMEIKALKVGHSLQWIFVTIPGGFRLPVKINMATIILDIFQVLCARLSVTKKEEKQDYGIFYGTNLDSLHRLLQPTAYVLDILQDVEAEDSSASLWFCRTHWSYPLRYEKQLCVSMQYHQVLQLYQTGQLLMRKEHSPISQAEQASRLAALKHRATGASHPPNRVEMKDLIPTDIWLMFEERYWMEQVTAGMKELLRSAITPFQAKSQFLEIISSLPMLGSSLLEIAR
;
A
#
# COMPACT_ATOMS: atom_id res chain seq x y z
N LEU A 1 -12.81 -22.92 37.36
CA LEU A 1 -11.88 -21.95 37.98
C LEU A 1 -12.63 -20.68 38.37
N VAL A 2 -12.59 -20.35 39.65
CA VAL A 2 -13.43 -19.36 40.36
C VAL A 2 -12.89 -17.93 40.15
N PHE A 3 -13.78 -17.04 39.71
CA PHE A 3 -13.84 -15.57 39.83
C PHE A 3 -12.70 -14.80 40.53
N PHE A 4 -11.50 -14.68 39.93
CA PHE A 4 -10.62 -13.52 40.17
C PHE A 4 -9.77 -13.18 38.92
N PRO A 5 -10.03 -12.06 38.22
CA PRO A 5 -9.38 -11.74 36.93
C PRO A 5 -7.91 -11.27 37.03
N GLN A 6 -7.37 -11.09 38.24
CA GLN A 6 -6.01 -10.59 38.48
C GLN A 6 -5.05 -11.61 39.11
N VAL A 7 -5.48 -12.87 39.25
CA VAL A 7 -4.66 -13.92 39.85
C VAL A 7 -4.01 -14.73 38.73
N LEU A 8 -2.70 -14.95 38.85
CA LEU A 8 -1.96 -15.88 37.99
C LEU A 8 -2.66 -17.23 37.98
N ILE A 9 -2.85 -17.80 36.79
CA ILE A 9 -3.27 -19.19 36.68
C ILE A 9 -2.12 -20.09 37.15
N SER A 10 -2.47 -21.21 37.80
CA SER A 10 -1.51 -22.22 38.26
C SER A 10 -1.29 -23.34 37.23
N GLU A 11 -2.26 -23.51 36.33
CA GLU A 11 -2.26 -24.48 35.24
C GLU A 11 -2.92 -23.84 34.00
N SER A 12 -2.63 -24.37 32.82
CA SER A 12 -3.25 -23.98 31.55
C SER A 12 -4.77 -24.11 31.58
N LEU A 13 -5.46 -23.34 30.74
CA LEU A 13 -6.91 -23.41 30.63
C LEU A 13 -7.37 -24.64 29.84
N LEU A 14 -6.59 -25.06 28.85
CA LEU A 14 -6.76 -26.29 28.11
C LEU A 14 -5.88 -27.39 28.73
N GLU A 15 -6.33 -28.64 28.63
CA GLU A 15 -5.56 -29.80 29.09
C GLU A 15 -4.42 -30.09 28.11
N HIS A 16 -3.17 -29.89 28.56
CA HIS A 16 -1.98 -30.24 27.80
C HIS A 16 -1.29 -31.45 28.45
N GLN A 17 -0.85 -32.41 27.64
CA GLN A 17 -0.19 -33.61 28.13
C GLN A 17 1.28 -33.37 28.53
N ASP A 18 1.94 -32.42 27.86
CA ASP A 18 3.34 -32.08 28.11
C ASP A 18 3.45 -30.96 29.18
N PRO A 19 4.17 -31.20 30.29
CA PRO A 19 4.47 -30.17 31.29
C PRO A 19 5.09 -28.90 30.70
N ARG A 20 5.91 -29.01 29.64
CA ARG A 20 6.51 -27.83 28.99
C ARG A 20 5.47 -26.94 28.34
N THR A 21 4.44 -27.50 27.70
CA THR A 21 3.34 -26.72 27.13
C THR A 21 2.57 -25.99 28.21
N ASN A 22 2.38 -26.61 29.38
CA ASN A 22 1.79 -25.94 30.53
C ASN A 22 2.66 -24.76 31.00
N GLU A 23 3.98 -24.94 31.15
CA GLU A 23 4.89 -23.85 31.52
C GLU A 23 4.82 -22.66 30.53
N LEU A 24 4.83 -22.95 29.23
CA LEU A 24 4.67 -21.94 28.17
C LEU A 24 3.30 -21.24 28.23
N ALA A 25 2.23 -21.98 28.53
CA ALA A 25 0.90 -21.40 28.72
C ALA A 25 0.85 -20.45 29.92
N LEU A 26 1.51 -20.80 31.04
CA LEU A 26 1.64 -19.93 32.21
C LEU A 26 2.44 -18.67 31.88
N GLU A 27 3.53 -18.81 31.12
CA GLU A 27 4.35 -17.68 30.66
C GLU A 27 3.57 -16.75 29.73
N ALA A 28 2.79 -17.29 28.79
CA ALA A 28 1.91 -16.50 27.92
C ALA A 28 0.90 -15.69 28.75
N PHE A 29 0.30 -16.30 29.76
CA PHE A 29 -0.66 -15.61 30.63
C PHE A 29 -0.02 -14.46 31.41
N GLN A 30 1.22 -14.64 31.90
CA GLN A 30 1.99 -13.57 32.54
C GLN A 30 2.22 -12.39 31.59
N ASN A 31 2.62 -12.66 30.34
CA ASN A 31 2.82 -11.62 29.33
C ASN A 31 1.51 -10.92 28.95
N ILE A 32 0.38 -11.64 28.88
CA ILE A 32 -0.95 -11.06 28.65
C ILE A 32 -1.30 -10.07 29.78
N LEU A 33 -1.14 -10.49 31.04
CA LEU A 33 -1.41 -9.63 32.20
C LEU A 33 -0.47 -8.43 32.25
N ALA A 34 0.80 -8.61 31.89
CA ALA A 34 1.78 -7.52 31.82
C ALA A 34 1.37 -6.49 30.76
N PHE A 35 1.02 -6.94 29.55
CA PHE A 35 0.52 -6.06 28.48
C PHE A 35 -0.73 -5.29 28.93
N MET A 36 -1.68 -5.97 29.58
CA MET A 36 -2.90 -5.38 30.14
C MET A 36 -2.62 -4.34 31.26
N GLY A 37 -1.43 -4.36 31.84
CA GLY A 37 -1.02 -3.49 32.96
C GLY A 37 -1.48 -4.01 34.33
N ASP A 38 -1.85 -5.28 34.42
CA ASP A 38 -2.18 -5.95 35.67
C ASP A 38 -0.93 -6.57 36.34
N LEU A 39 0.17 -6.75 35.59
CA LEU A 39 1.49 -7.14 36.10
C LEU A 39 2.59 -6.18 35.58
N PRO A 40 3.72 -6.06 36.29
CA PRO A 40 4.90 -5.41 35.72
C PRO A 40 5.44 -6.23 34.55
N PHE A 41 6.06 -5.56 33.58
CA PHE A 41 6.72 -6.24 32.47
C PHE A 41 7.93 -7.03 32.97
N ALA A 42 7.93 -8.34 32.72
CA ALA A 42 9.11 -9.18 32.92
C ALA A 42 10.16 -8.90 31.84
N LEU A 43 9.73 -8.67 30.59
CA LEU A 43 10.57 -8.53 29.39
C LEU A 43 10.87 -7.09 28.97
N GLY A 44 10.87 -6.14 29.91
CA GLY A 44 11.25 -4.76 29.63
C GLY A 44 10.13 -3.90 29.04
N SER A 45 9.60 -4.22 27.85
CA SER A 45 8.58 -3.40 27.18
C SER A 45 7.30 -4.13 26.74
N GLU A 46 6.31 -3.33 26.33
CA GLU A 46 5.05 -3.82 25.78
C GLU A 46 5.23 -4.55 24.44
N LEU A 47 6.18 -4.10 23.61
CA LEU A 47 6.50 -4.74 22.34
C LEU A 47 7.08 -6.14 22.59
N ASP A 48 8.03 -6.24 23.52
CA ASP A 48 8.68 -7.50 23.87
C ASP A 48 7.67 -8.51 24.43
N SER A 49 6.70 -8.04 25.22
CA SER A 49 5.62 -8.89 25.73
C SER A 49 4.72 -9.42 24.62
N VAL A 50 4.39 -8.60 23.62
CA VAL A 50 3.62 -9.04 22.45
C VAL A 50 4.41 -10.05 21.63
N HIS A 51 5.67 -9.76 21.32
CA HIS A 51 6.53 -10.67 20.56
C HIS A 51 6.66 -12.01 21.28
N ARG A 52 6.88 -12.00 22.60
CA ARG A 52 6.95 -13.25 23.36
C ARG A 52 5.66 -14.07 23.33
N ILE A 53 4.49 -13.43 23.40
CA ILE A 53 3.20 -14.14 23.27
C ILE A 53 3.10 -14.81 21.89
N LEU A 54 3.52 -14.13 20.83
CA LEU A 54 3.48 -14.65 19.46
C LEU A 54 4.50 -15.78 19.25
N GLU A 55 5.71 -15.65 19.78
CA GLU A 55 6.73 -16.71 19.78
C GLU A 55 6.21 -17.98 20.46
N ILE A 56 5.59 -17.83 21.65
CA ILE A 56 5.00 -18.97 22.37
C ILE A 56 3.92 -19.66 21.51
N CYS A 57 3.14 -18.91 20.73
CA CYS A 57 2.15 -19.50 19.82
C CYS A 57 2.78 -20.34 18.69
N GLU A 58 4.06 -20.16 18.37
CA GLU A 58 4.78 -20.91 17.34
C GLU A 58 5.50 -22.15 17.88
N GLU A 59 5.78 -22.20 19.19
CA GLU A 59 6.49 -23.31 19.82
C GLU A 59 5.73 -24.64 19.69
N GLU A 60 4.41 -24.63 19.89
CA GLU A 60 3.57 -25.84 19.82
C GLU A 60 2.20 -25.54 19.18
N ALA A 61 1.71 -26.48 18.37
CA ALA A 61 0.48 -26.30 17.57
C ALA A 61 -0.80 -26.02 18.39
N HIS A 62 -0.80 -26.36 19.69
CA HIS A 62 -1.96 -26.23 20.58
C HIS A 62 -1.95 -24.91 21.37
N LEU A 63 -0.80 -24.22 21.43
CA LEU A 63 -0.64 -22.97 22.19
C LEU A 63 -1.45 -21.78 21.64
N PRO A 64 -1.66 -21.61 20.31
CA PRO A 64 -2.53 -20.54 19.82
C PRO A 64 -3.93 -20.57 20.45
N ASP A 65 -4.54 -21.75 20.53
CA ASP A 65 -5.89 -21.92 21.11
C ASP A 65 -5.91 -21.63 22.62
N GLU A 66 -4.86 -22.02 23.35
CA GLU A 66 -4.67 -21.67 24.76
C GLU A 66 -4.62 -20.14 24.93
N VAL A 67 -3.79 -19.45 24.15
CA VAL A 67 -3.64 -17.99 24.22
C VAL A 67 -4.95 -17.29 23.82
N TYR A 68 -5.68 -17.77 22.81
CA TYR A 68 -7.02 -17.28 22.49
C TYR A 68 -7.97 -17.42 23.68
N CYS A 69 -8.02 -18.60 24.32
CA CYS A 69 -8.84 -18.85 25.49
C CYS A 69 -8.47 -17.95 26.68
N GLN A 70 -7.17 -17.74 26.91
CA GLN A 70 -6.67 -16.86 27.97
C GLN A 70 -7.10 -15.40 27.74
N ILE A 71 -6.96 -14.88 26.52
CA ILE A 71 -7.41 -13.52 26.18
C ILE A 71 -8.94 -13.42 26.31
N LEU A 72 -9.70 -14.40 25.80
CA LEU A 72 -11.16 -14.42 25.90
C LEU A 72 -11.64 -14.50 27.35
N LYS A 73 -10.94 -15.25 28.21
CA LYS A 73 -11.18 -15.27 29.66
C LYS A 73 -10.99 -13.86 30.24
N GLN A 74 -9.90 -13.17 29.87
CA GLN A 74 -9.68 -11.80 30.32
C GLN A 74 -10.76 -10.84 29.77
N LEU A 75 -11.29 -11.04 28.57
CA LEU A 75 -12.37 -10.20 28.04
C LEU A 75 -13.74 -10.46 28.67
N THR A 76 -14.03 -11.71 29.03
CA THR A 76 -15.35 -12.12 29.53
C THR A 76 -15.51 -11.88 31.03
N TYR A 77 -14.45 -12.11 31.80
CA TYR A 77 -14.51 -12.13 33.27
C TYR A 77 -13.86 -10.90 33.93
N THR A 78 -13.24 -10.02 33.16
CA THR A 78 -12.72 -8.75 33.66
C THR A 78 -13.83 -7.71 33.68
N ARG A 79 -14.66 -7.72 34.74
CA ARG A 79 -15.38 -6.51 35.19
C ARG A 79 -14.41 -5.50 35.82
N SER A 80 -13.25 -5.26 35.20
CA SER A 80 -12.33 -4.27 35.74
C SER A 80 -12.98 -2.90 35.58
N PRO A 81 -13.06 -2.08 36.64
CA PRO A 81 -13.42 -0.67 36.51
C PRO A 81 -12.39 0.11 35.66
N LYS A 82 -11.22 -0.48 35.36
CA LYS A 82 -10.21 0.09 34.46
C LYS A 82 -10.54 -0.26 33.01
N ARG A 83 -11.25 0.65 32.33
CA ARG A 83 -11.56 0.54 30.89
C ARG A 83 -10.33 0.23 30.03
N ASP A 84 -9.16 0.71 30.43
CA ASP A 84 -7.90 0.55 29.70
C ASP A 84 -7.41 -0.90 29.62
N ALA A 85 -7.57 -1.69 30.69
CA ALA A 85 -7.12 -3.10 30.70
C ALA A 85 -7.95 -3.97 29.74
N CYS A 86 -9.27 -3.76 29.72
CA CYS A 86 -10.16 -4.43 28.76
C CYS A 86 -9.82 -4.04 27.32
N PHE A 87 -9.58 -2.75 27.06
CA PHE A 87 -9.17 -2.29 25.74
C PHE A 87 -7.84 -2.92 25.28
N LYS A 88 -6.86 -3.06 26.20
CA LYS A 88 -5.59 -3.74 25.93
C LYS A 88 -5.76 -5.24 25.62
N ALA A 89 -6.65 -5.94 26.32
CA ALA A 89 -6.97 -7.32 25.97
C ALA A 89 -7.58 -7.44 24.56
N TRP A 90 -8.42 -6.48 24.14
CA TRP A 90 -8.93 -6.42 22.77
C TRP A 90 -7.82 -6.13 21.74
N GLN A 91 -6.84 -5.29 22.08
CA GLN A 91 -5.67 -5.06 21.23
C GLN A 91 -4.84 -6.34 21.06
N LEU A 92 -4.62 -7.12 22.12
CA LEU A 92 -3.97 -8.42 22.02
C LEU A 92 -4.75 -9.39 21.13
N LEU A 93 -6.07 -9.47 21.29
CA LEU A 93 -6.89 -10.30 20.41
C LEU A 93 -6.81 -9.83 18.95
N TYR A 94 -6.76 -8.52 18.72
CA TYR A 94 -6.60 -7.93 17.40
C TYR A 94 -5.22 -8.22 16.80
N ILE A 95 -4.16 -8.31 17.59
CA ILE A 95 -2.84 -8.75 17.13
C ILE A 95 -2.85 -10.25 16.83
N LEU A 96 -3.33 -11.07 17.77
CA LEU A 96 -3.33 -12.52 17.66
C LEU A 96 -4.10 -13.02 16.44
N THR A 97 -5.27 -12.44 16.17
CA THR A 97 -6.08 -12.77 14.97
C THR A 97 -5.43 -12.39 13.63
N ALA A 98 -4.35 -11.60 13.63
CA ALA A 98 -3.57 -11.25 12.43
C ALA A 98 -2.42 -12.23 12.20
N CYS A 99 -1.82 -12.71 13.28
CA CYS A 99 -0.58 -13.47 13.27
C CYS A 99 -0.79 -14.98 13.39
N HIS A 100 -1.88 -15.44 14.01
CA HIS A 100 -2.11 -16.88 14.20
C HIS A 100 -3.54 -17.32 13.85
N ARG A 101 -3.63 -18.52 13.29
CA ARG A 101 -4.90 -19.24 13.12
C ARG A 101 -5.33 -19.84 14.46
N CYS A 102 -6.63 -19.96 14.67
CA CYS A 102 -7.18 -20.85 15.70
C CYS A 102 -7.54 -22.20 15.06
N SER A 103 -7.70 -23.23 15.88
CA SER A 103 -8.14 -24.54 15.41
C SER A 103 -9.57 -24.51 14.88
N GLU A 104 -9.91 -25.50 14.06
CA GLU A 104 -11.29 -25.72 13.58
C GLU A 104 -12.28 -25.96 14.73
N GLN A 105 -11.80 -26.39 15.91
CA GLN A 105 -12.63 -26.61 17.09
C GLN A 105 -12.99 -25.29 17.79
N LEU A 106 -12.02 -24.38 17.93
CA LEU A 106 -12.22 -23.09 18.61
C LEU A 106 -12.88 -22.05 17.69
N GLN A 107 -12.61 -22.11 16.38
CA GLN A 107 -13.01 -21.09 15.42
C GLN A 107 -14.51 -20.74 15.46
N PRO A 108 -15.47 -21.70 15.49
CA PRO A 108 -16.90 -21.37 15.53
C PRO A 108 -17.28 -20.56 16.77
N THR A 109 -16.69 -20.90 17.92
CA THR A 109 -16.94 -20.24 19.21
C THR A 109 -16.37 -18.82 19.20
N LEU A 110 -15.13 -18.66 18.73
CA LEU A 110 -14.48 -17.36 18.60
C LEU A 110 -15.27 -16.44 17.64
N GLU A 111 -15.71 -16.95 16.50
CA GLU A 111 -16.53 -16.19 15.56
C GLU A 111 -17.87 -15.75 16.14
N LEU A 112 -18.54 -16.64 16.88
CA LEU A 112 -19.80 -16.33 17.54
C LEU A 112 -19.62 -15.23 18.59
N TYR A 113 -18.57 -15.34 19.41
CA TYR A 113 -18.23 -14.31 20.40
C TYR A 113 -18.00 -12.95 19.74
N LEU A 114 -17.13 -12.88 18.72
CA LEU A 114 -16.82 -11.63 18.02
C LEU A 114 -18.03 -11.01 17.32
N LYS A 115 -18.89 -11.84 16.69
CA LYS A 115 -20.15 -11.39 16.07
C LYS A 115 -21.12 -10.84 17.11
N THR A 116 -21.17 -11.45 18.29
CA THR A 116 -22.09 -11.03 19.36
C THR A 116 -21.70 -9.64 19.85
N VAL A 117 -20.45 -9.45 20.27
CA VAL A 117 -19.93 -8.14 20.72
C VAL A 117 -20.00 -7.09 19.60
N GLY A 118 -19.66 -7.47 18.36
CA GLY A 118 -19.69 -6.56 17.21
C GLY A 118 -21.07 -6.07 16.78
N ARG A 119 -22.17 -6.73 17.19
CA ARG A 119 -23.55 -6.31 16.89
C ARG A 119 -24.08 -5.25 17.87
N HIS A 120 -23.60 -5.26 19.10
CA HIS A 120 -24.05 -4.34 20.14
C HIS A 120 -23.34 -2.99 20.00
N ARG A 121 -23.90 -2.07 19.20
CA ARG A 121 -23.33 -0.72 18.98
C ARG A 121 -23.14 0.13 20.24
N GLN A 122 -23.76 -0.26 21.36
CA GLN A 122 -23.58 0.39 22.66
C GLN A 122 -22.32 -0.10 23.39
N ASP A 123 -21.74 -1.23 22.97
CA ASP A 123 -20.45 -1.68 23.48
C ASP A 123 -19.35 -0.81 22.89
N ALA A 124 -18.55 -0.21 23.77
CA ALA A 124 -17.39 0.60 23.39
C ALA A 124 -16.39 -0.20 22.50
N MET A 125 -16.42 -1.53 22.57
CA MET A 125 -15.50 -2.44 21.89
C MET A 125 -16.06 -3.04 20.58
N HIS A 126 -17.25 -2.64 20.14
CA HIS A 126 -17.89 -3.24 18.97
C HIS A 126 -17.06 -3.12 17.67
N ASP A 127 -16.34 -2.02 17.47
CA ASP A 127 -15.52 -1.78 16.28
C ASP A 127 -14.28 -2.70 16.23
N ILE A 128 -13.56 -2.85 17.35
CA ILE A 128 -12.40 -3.75 17.41
C ILE A 128 -12.83 -5.22 17.29
N ALA A 129 -13.98 -5.60 17.88
CA ALA A 129 -14.54 -6.94 17.70
C ALA A 129 -14.86 -7.26 16.22
N ARG A 130 -15.43 -6.29 15.48
CA ARG A 130 -15.66 -6.43 14.03
C ARG A 130 -14.36 -6.52 13.24
N ALA A 131 -13.33 -5.75 13.63
CA ALA A 131 -12.01 -5.82 13.01
C ALA A 131 -11.35 -7.18 13.22
N CYS A 132 -11.35 -7.72 14.45
CA CYS A 132 -10.87 -9.08 14.75
C CYS A 132 -11.61 -10.13 13.91
N TYR A 133 -12.94 -10.02 13.80
CA TYR A 133 -13.73 -10.94 12.99
C TYR A 133 -13.34 -10.93 11.51
N GLN A 134 -13.21 -9.74 10.92
CA GLN A 134 -12.80 -9.58 9.53
C GLN A 134 -11.39 -10.12 9.28
N GLN A 135 -10.49 -9.90 10.23
CA GLN A 135 -9.11 -10.35 10.15
C GLN A 135 -9.01 -11.88 10.25
N LEU A 136 -9.74 -12.50 11.19
CA LEU A 136 -9.84 -13.96 11.31
C LEU A 136 -10.31 -14.59 9.98
N LYS A 137 -11.37 -14.03 9.37
CA LYS A 137 -11.87 -14.48 8.07
C LYS A 137 -10.90 -14.27 6.92
N ARG A 138 -9.98 -13.32 7.04
CA ARG A 138 -8.93 -13.09 6.05
C ARG A 138 -7.81 -14.11 6.22
N VAL A 139 -7.32 -14.29 7.43
CA VAL A 139 -6.26 -15.24 7.78
C VAL A 139 -6.64 -16.68 7.40
N GLU A 140 -7.91 -17.05 7.56
CA GLU A 140 -8.49 -18.31 7.08
C GLU A 140 -8.28 -18.50 5.56
N LYS A 141 -8.49 -17.45 4.76
CA LYS A 141 -8.47 -17.51 3.30
C LYS A 141 -7.08 -17.39 2.68
N ILE A 142 -6.23 -16.50 3.20
CA ILE A 142 -4.97 -16.13 2.55
C ILE A 142 -3.72 -16.42 3.38
N GLY A 143 -3.87 -16.89 4.63
CA GLY A 143 -2.75 -17.08 5.56
C GLY A 143 -2.61 -15.93 6.55
N ALA A 144 -1.87 -16.20 7.63
CA ALA A 144 -1.52 -15.17 8.61
C ALA A 144 -0.38 -14.29 8.11
N ARG A 145 -0.13 -13.18 8.81
CA ARG A 145 1.06 -12.36 8.59
C ARG A 145 2.34 -13.16 8.84
N VAL A 146 3.40 -12.78 8.14
CA VAL A 146 4.72 -13.41 8.29
C VAL A 146 5.54 -12.70 9.35
N HIS A 147 5.40 -11.37 9.46
CA HIS A 147 6.13 -10.59 10.44
C HIS A 147 5.29 -10.23 11.66
N TYR A 148 5.94 -10.16 12.81
CA TYR A 148 5.34 -9.62 14.02
C TYR A 148 5.11 -8.11 13.91
N PRO A 149 4.18 -7.56 14.72
CA PRO A 149 3.91 -6.13 14.70
C PRO A 149 5.16 -5.32 15.06
N SER A 150 5.39 -4.24 14.31
CA SER A 150 6.41 -3.24 14.60
C SER A 150 6.01 -2.36 15.77
N ILE A 151 6.99 -1.62 16.32
CA ILE A 151 6.73 -0.61 17.35
C ILE A 151 5.73 0.47 16.90
N MET A 152 5.70 0.81 15.60
CA MET A 152 4.75 1.78 15.04
C MET A 152 3.32 1.25 15.08
N GLU A 153 3.12 -0.05 14.84
CA GLU A 153 1.82 -0.71 14.92
C GLU A 153 1.30 -0.74 16.36
N ILE A 154 2.15 -1.15 17.32
CA ILE A 154 1.78 -1.15 18.75
C ILE A 154 1.42 0.27 19.22
N LYS A 155 2.20 1.29 18.81
CA LYS A 155 1.89 2.69 19.14
C LYS A 155 0.57 3.16 18.53
N ALA A 156 0.23 2.75 17.30
CA ALA A 156 -1.03 3.15 16.68
C ALA A 156 -2.24 2.52 17.38
N LEU A 157 -2.13 1.26 17.82
CA LEU A 157 -3.17 0.60 18.61
C LEU A 157 -3.47 1.36 19.91
N LYS A 158 -2.43 1.83 20.63
CA LYS A 158 -2.57 2.57 21.91
C LYS A 158 -3.48 3.79 21.82
N VAL A 159 -3.40 4.54 20.72
CA VAL A 159 -4.18 5.78 20.53
C VAL A 159 -5.61 5.48 20.04
N GLY A 160 -5.99 4.20 19.95
CA GLY A 160 -7.27 3.77 19.39
C GLY A 160 -7.34 3.89 17.87
N HIS A 161 -6.20 4.15 17.22
CA HIS A 161 -6.08 4.20 15.77
C HIS A 161 -5.63 2.84 15.25
N SER A 162 -6.54 1.88 15.15
CA SER A 162 -6.29 0.65 14.38
C SER A 162 -6.02 0.94 12.89
N LEU A 163 -6.36 2.14 12.44
CA LEU A 163 -6.12 2.64 11.09
C LEU A 163 -4.94 3.62 11.07
N GLN A 164 -3.90 3.28 10.32
CA GLN A 164 -2.75 4.13 10.03
C GLN A 164 -2.85 4.68 8.61
N TRP A 165 -2.24 5.85 8.37
CA TRP A 165 -2.10 6.40 7.03
C TRP A 165 -0.73 6.09 6.46
N ILE A 166 -0.70 5.57 5.24
CA ILE A 166 0.51 5.46 4.43
C ILE A 166 0.36 6.26 3.16
N PHE A 167 1.47 6.52 2.47
CA PHE A 167 1.47 7.20 1.19
C PHE A 167 1.92 6.24 0.09
N VAL A 168 1.11 6.15 -0.96
CA VAL A 168 1.49 5.45 -2.20
C VAL A 168 1.81 6.50 -3.26
N THR A 169 3.03 6.47 -3.77
CA THR A 169 3.50 7.36 -4.82
C THR A 169 2.90 6.96 -6.16
N ILE A 170 2.50 7.95 -6.96
CA ILE A 170 2.12 7.75 -8.35
C ILE A 170 3.05 8.59 -9.25
N PRO A 171 3.19 8.20 -10.53
CA PRO A 171 3.92 8.97 -11.52
C PRO A 171 3.58 10.46 -11.50
N GLY A 172 4.62 11.30 -11.53
CA GLY A 172 4.51 12.76 -11.33
C GLY A 172 4.76 13.23 -9.90
N GLY A 173 5.20 12.33 -9.01
CA GLY A 173 5.61 12.67 -7.64
C GLY A 173 4.45 12.89 -6.67
N PHE A 174 3.21 12.64 -7.09
CA PHE A 174 2.06 12.77 -6.19
C PHE A 174 2.04 11.60 -5.21
N ARG A 175 1.77 11.90 -3.94
CA ARG A 175 1.66 10.92 -2.86
C ARG A 175 0.21 10.80 -2.43
N LEU A 176 -0.39 9.63 -2.65
CA LEU A 176 -1.78 9.36 -2.34
C LEU A 176 -1.91 8.74 -0.95
N PRO A 177 -2.57 9.40 0.02
CA PRO A 177 -2.72 8.86 1.36
C PRO A 177 -3.74 7.71 1.36
N VAL A 178 -3.39 6.54 1.88
CA VAL A 178 -4.27 5.36 2.00
C VAL A 178 -4.34 4.94 3.46
N LYS A 179 -5.55 4.69 3.97
CA LYS A 179 -5.74 4.13 5.31
C LYS A 179 -5.53 2.63 5.27
N ILE A 180 -4.74 2.12 6.20
CA ILE A 180 -4.41 0.70 6.34
C ILE A 180 -4.54 0.26 7.80
N ASN A 181 -4.63 -1.04 8.03
CA ASN A 181 -4.60 -1.71 9.33
C ASN A 181 -3.85 -3.05 9.21
N MET A 182 -3.76 -3.82 10.30
CA MET A 182 -3.05 -5.12 10.30
C MET A 182 -3.64 -6.17 9.36
N ALA A 183 -4.90 -6.01 8.94
CA ALA A 183 -5.55 -6.91 8.00
C ALA A 183 -5.37 -6.48 6.54
N THR A 184 -4.81 -5.29 6.27
CA THR A 184 -4.81 -4.69 4.94
C THR A 184 -3.80 -5.36 4.02
N ILE A 185 -4.27 -5.81 2.87
CA ILE A 185 -3.42 -6.42 1.83
C ILE A 185 -3.23 -5.49 0.64
N ILE A 186 -2.26 -5.80 -0.21
CA ILE A 186 -1.97 -5.03 -1.43
C ILE A 186 -3.21 -4.90 -2.34
N LEU A 187 -4.05 -5.94 -2.44
CA LEU A 187 -5.29 -5.87 -3.22
C LEU A 187 -6.27 -4.80 -2.71
N ASP A 188 -6.38 -4.61 -1.39
CA ASP A 188 -7.28 -3.60 -0.81
C ASP A 188 -6.79 -2.18 -1.23
N ILE A 189 -5.49 -1.93 -1.12
CA ILE A 189 -4.85 -0.67 -1.53
C ILE A 189 -5.03 -0.44 -3.03
N PHE A 190 -4.78 -1.47 -3.83
CA PHE A 190 -4.93 -1.44 -5.28
C PHE A 190 -6.35 -1.02 -5.69
N GLN A 191 -7.37 -1.58 -5.05
CA GLN A 191 -8.77 -1.22 -5.32
C GLN A 191 -9.08 0.24 -4.98
N VAL A 192 -8.58 0.73 -3.84
CA VAL A 192 -8.73 2.14 -3.43
C VAL A 192 -8.10 3.08 -4.46
N LEU A 193 -6.90 2.77 -4.93
CA LEU A 193 -6.17 3.59 -5.91
C LEU A 193 -6.85 3.57 -7.29
N CYS A 194 -7.28 2.40 -7.76
CA CYS A 194 -8.06 2.29 -9.00
C CYS A 194 -9.34 3.13 -8.94
N ALA A 195 -10.09 3.08 -7.84
CA ALA A 195 -11.29 3.88 -7.65
C ALA A 195 -10.98 5.40 -7.69
N ARG A 196 -9.88 5.83 -7.08
CA ARG A 196 -9.42 7.23 -7.14
C ARG A 196 -9.16 7.68 -8.58
N LEU A 197 -8.54 6.81 -9.39
CA LEU A 197 -8.29 7.07 -10.81
C LEU A 197 -9.51 6.85 -11.74
N SER A 198 -10.67 6.44 -11.23
CA SER A 198 -11.84 6.02 -12.03
C SER A 198 -11.61 4.78 -12.92
N VAL A 199 -10.65 3.92 -12.56
CA VAL A 199 -10.42 2.63 -13.21
C VAL A 199 -11.35 1.60 -12.57
N THR A 200 -12.53 1.39 -13.15
CA THR A 200 -13.58 0.54 -12.57
C THR A 200 -13.67 -0.84 -13.21
N LYS A 201 -13.44 -0.95 -14.53
CA LYS A 201 -13.52 -2.19 -15.29
C LYS A 201 -12.47 -3.20 -14.84
N LYS A 202 -12.86 -4.47 -14.70
CA LYS A 202 -11.98 -5.52 -14.15
C LYS A 202 -10.81 -5.80 -15.07
N GLU A 203 -11.07 -5.77 -16.38
CA GLU A 203 -10.10 -6.05 -17.41
C GLU A 203 -9.07 -4.92 -17.49
N GLU A 204 -9.53 -3.67 -17.40
CA GLU A 204 -8.65 -2.48 -17.38
C GLU A 204 -7.72 -2.46 -16.16
N LYS A 205 -8.15 -2.97 -15.01
CA LYS A 205 -7.31 -3.05 -13.81
C LYS A 205 -6.06 -3.92 -14.01
N GLN A 206 -6.05 -4.86 -14.94
CA GLN A 206 -4.89 -5.72 -15.20
C GLN A 206 -3.69 -4.94 -15.75
N ASP A 207 -3.92 -3.75 -16.31
CA ASP A 207 -2.89 -2.84 -16.78
C ASP A 207 -2.19 -2.09 -15.65
N TYR A 208 -2.58 -2.27 -14.38
CA TYR A 208 -2.03 -1.54 -13.23
C TYR A 208 -1.38 -2.48 -12.21
N GLY A 209 -0.42 -1.94 -11.46
CA GLY A 209 0.27 -2.68 -10.40
C GLY A 209 0.78 -1.80 -9.27
N ILE A 210 1.05 -2.44 -8.13
CA ILE A 210 1.76 -1.81 -7.00
C ILE A 210 3.15 -2.42 -6.90
N PHE A 211 4.14 -1.55 -6.75
CA PHE A 211 5.57 -1.86 -6.68
C PHE A 211 6.17 -1.20 -5.44
N TYR A 212 7.42 -1.54 -5.13
CA TYR A 212 8.25 -0.74 -4.24
C TYR A 212 9.49 -0.25 -5.01
N GLY A 213 10.03 0.91 -4.64
CA GLY A 213 11.22 1.49 -5.28
C GLY A 213 11.45 2.95 -4.91
N THR A 214 12.62 3.47 -5.27
CA THR A 214 13.01 4.86 -4.98
C THR A 214 12.50 5.83 -6.03
N ASN A 215 12.47 5.42 -7.30
CA ASN A 215 11.92 6.18 -8.41
C ASN A 215 11.29 5.24 -9.46
N LEU A 216 10.75 5.81 -10.55
CA LEU A 216 10.10 5.03 -11.62
C LEU A 216 11.07 4.14 -12.41
N ASP A 217 12.36 4.48 -12.45
CA ASP A 217 13.39 3.69 -13.15
C ASP A 217 13.92 2.53 -12.28
N SER A 218 13.76 2.63 -10.95
CA SER A 218 14.23 1.67 -9.94
C SER A 218 13.08 0.93 -9.25
N LEU A 219 11.98 0.68 -9.97
CA LEU A 219 10.89 -0.15 -9.43
C LEU A 219 11.32 -1.61 -9.37
N HIS A 220 11.17 -2.20 -8.18
CA HIS A 220 11.40 -3.62 -7.95
C HIS A 220 10.17 -4.45 -8.41
N ARG A 221 10.04 -5.69 -7.90
CA ARG A 221 9.00 -6.64 -8.32
C ARG A 221 7.58 -6.14 -8.00
N LEU A 222 6.64 -6.48 -8.89
CA LEU A 222 5.20 -6.34 -8.65
C LEU A 222 4.81 -7.06 -7.35
N LEU A 223 4.16 -6.33 -6.45
CA LEU A 223 3.74 -6.86 -5.16
C LEU A 223 2.57 -7.85 -5.31
N GLN A 224 2.62 -8.93 -4.54
CA GLN A 224 1.58 -9.95 -4.55
C GLN A 224 0.26 -9.38 -3.99
N PRO A 225 -0.89 -9.59 -4.64
CA PRO A 225 -2.17 -9.04 -4.18
C PRO A 225 -2.56 -9.49 -2.76
N THR A 226 -2.13 -10.67 -2.34
CA THR A 226 -2.41 -11.27 -1.03
C THR A 226 -1.40 -10.91 0.04
N ALA A 227 -0.29 -10.23 -0.30
CA ALA A 227 0.69 -9.82 0.70
C ALA A 227 0.11 -8.74 1.63
N TYR A 228 0.46 -8.82 2.91
CA TYR A 228 0.10 -7.82 3.90
C TYR A 228 0.96 -6.58 3.73
N VAL A 229 0.35 -5.41 3.66
CA VAL A 229 1.10 -4.17 3.40
C VAL A 229 2.10 -3.85 4.51
N LEU A 230 1.76 -4.15 5.77
CA LEU A 230 2.64 -3.87 6.90
C LEU A 230 3.88 -4.78 6.89
N ASP A 231 3.76 -6.02 6.40
CA ASP A 231 4.92 -6.90 6.21
C ASP A 231 5.85 -6.33 5.14
N ILE A 232 5.28 -5.93 3.99
CA ILE A 232 6.05 -5.30 2.91
C ILE A 232 6.74 -4.01 3.38
N LEU A 233 6.09 -3.19 4.20
CA LEU A 233 6.70 -1.95 4.69
C LEU A 233 7.86 -2.22 5.63
N GLN A 234 7.79 -3.26 6.46
CA GLN A 234 8.91 -3.68 7.32
C GLN A 234 10.09 -4.20 6.48
N ASP A 235 9.82 -5.03 5.47
CA ASP A 235 10.85 -5.54 4.55
C ASP A 235 11.56 -4.38 3.82
N VAL A 236 10.77 -3.44 3.29
CA VAL A 236 11.30 -2.29 2.56
C VAL A 236 12.09 -1.36 3.49
N GLU A 237 11.63 -1.10 4.71
CA GLU A 237 12.35 -0.26 5.68
C GLU A 237 13.70 -0.86 6.06
N ALA A 238 13.79 -2.20 6.13
CA ALA A 238 15.03 -2.93 6.42
C ALA A 238 16.00 -2.96 5.22
N GLU A 239 15.49 -3.06 3.98
CA GLU A 239 16.31 -3.07 2.76
C GLU A 239 16.78 -1.67 2.35
N ASP A 240 15.85 -0.71 2.24
CA ASP A 240 16.11 0.66 1.78
C ASP A 240 15.06 1.63 2.33
N SER A 241 15.43 2.40 3.34
CA SER A 241 14.55 3.39 3.97
C SER A 241 14.14 4.55 3.04
N SER A 242 14.76 4.70 1.86
CA SER A 242 14.38 5.70 0.86
C SER A 242 13.34 5.20 -0.14
N ALA A 243 13.07 3.89 -0.18
CA ALA A 243 12.08 3.31 -1.06
C ALA A 243 10.65 3.60 -0.59
N SER A 244 9.71 3.64 -1.54
CA SER A 244 8.30 3.85 -1.26
C SER A 244 7.42 2.94 -2.11
N LEU A 245 6.14 2.81 -1.74
CA LEU A 245 5.17 2.11 -2.56
C LEU A 245 4.80 2.95 -3.78
N TRP A 246 4.79 2.34 -4.95
CA TRP A 246 4.44 2.97 -6.23
C TRP A 246 3.23 2.31 -6.85
N PHE A 247 2.27 3.10 -7.33
CA PHE A 247 1.16 2.62 -8.13
C PHE A 247 1.27 3.13 -9.56
N CYS A 248 1.51 2.21 -10.48
CA CYS A 248 1.86 2.52 -11.85
C CYS A 248 1.00 1.71 -12.82
N ARG A 249 0.83 2.25 -14.03
CA ARG A 249 0.32 1.49 -15.16
C ARG A 249 1.47 0.70 -15.79
N THR A 250 1.32 -0.60 -15.91
CA THR A 250 2.34 -1.56 -16.36
C THR A 250 2.16 -1.95 -17.82
N HIS A 251 0.91 -2.06 -18.26
CA HIS A 251 0.54 -2.39 -19.64
C HIS A 251 -0.39 -1.32 -20.21
N TRP A 252 -0.42 -1.21 -21.53
CA TRP A 252 -1.23 -0.21 -22.25
C TRP A 252 -2.26 -0.89 -23.16
N SER A 253 -2.87 -1.96 -22.68
CA SER A 253 -3.84 -2.78 -23.43
C SER A 253 -5.15 -2.02 -23.66
N TYR A 254 -5.51 -1.14 -22.72
CA TYR A 254 -6.72 -0.31 -22.78
C TYR A 254 -6.41 1.14 -23.19
N PRO A 255 -7.37 1.86 -23.82
CA PRO A 255 -7.17 3.27 -24.16
C PRO A 255 -6.83 4.16 -22.95
N LEU A 256 -6.17 5.29 -23.22
CA LEU A 256 -5.91 6.32 -22.23
C LEU A 256 -7.19 6.96 -21.72
N ARG A 257 -7.22 7.32 -20.44
CA ARG A 257 -8.32 8.06 -19.82
C ARG A 257 -8.04 9.55 -19.74
N TYR A 258 -9.12 10.32 -19.87
CA TYR A 258 -9.09 11.79 -19.92
C TYR A 258 -10.08 12.46 -18.96
N GLU A 259 -10.88 11.69 -18.23
CA GLU A 259 -11.99 12.23 -17.43
C GLU A 259 -11.54 12.82 -16.10
N LYS A 260 -10.48 12.26 -15.49
CA LYS A 260 -9.97 12.70 -14.18
C LYS A 260 -8.57 13.28 -14.26
N GLN A 261 -8.40 14.46 -13.66
CA GLN A 261 -7.11 15.16 -13.58
C GLN A 261 -5.97 14.32 -13.00
N LEU A 262 -6.25 13.54 -11.95
CA LEU A 262 -5.25 12.67 -11.33
C LEU A 262 -4.80 11.54 -12.28
N CYS A 263 -5.74 10.95 -13.01
CA CYS A 263 -5.48 9.86 -13.97
C CYS A 263 -4.67 10.37 -15.16
N VAL A 264 -5.08 11.50 -15.76
CA VAL A 264 -4.34 12.18 -16.83
C VAL A 264 -2.94 12.56 -16.37
N SER A 265 -2.81 13.11 -15.16
CA SER A 265 -1.49 13.49 -14.63
C SER A 265 -0.59 12.27 -14.45
N MET A 266 -1.10 11.18 -13.89
CA MET A 266 -0.34 9.94 -13.72
C MET A 266 0.11 9.37 -15.07
N GLN A 267 -0.82 9.18 -16.02
CA GLN A 267 -0.51 8.70 -17.37
C GLN A 267 0.50 9.60 -18.09
N TYR A 268 0.30 10.93 -18.03
CA TYR A 268 1.19 11.91 -18.64
C TYR A 268 2.63 11.74 -18.16
N HIS A 269 2.88 11.62 -16.85
CA HIS A 269 4.25 11.51 -16.35
C HIS A 269 4.90 10.17 -16.70
N GLN A 270 4.15 9.05 -16.73
CA GLN A 270 4.71 7.77 -17.21
C GLN A 270 5.10 7.83 -18.68
N VAL A 271 4.20 8.39 -19.51
CA VAL A 271 4.44 8.52 -20.94
C VAL A 271 5.56 9.53 -21.21
N LEU A 272 5.64 10.60 -20.43
CA LEU A 272 6.69 11.61 -20.56
C LEU A 272 8.08 11.02 -20.36
N GLN A 273 8.26 10.13 -19.38
CA GLN A 273 9.52 9.44 -19.15
C GLN A 273 9.92 8.59 -20.37
N LEU A 274 8.98 7.83 -20.93
CA LEU A 274 9.21 7.03 -22.15
C LEU A 274 9.49 7.92 -23.39
N TYR A 275 8.94 9.13 -23.43
CA TYR A 275 9.23 10.11 -24.48
C TYR A 275 10.64 10.68 -24.33
N GLN A 276 11.05 11.02 -23.11
CA GLN A 276 12.37 11.57 -22.82
C GLN A 276 13.50 10.57 -23.08
N THR A 277 13.26 9.28 -22.86
CA THR A 277 14.22 8.21 -23.16
C THR A 277 14.27 7.86 -24.66
N GLY A 278 13.49 8.54 -25.51
CA GLY A 278 13.44 8.27 -26.96
C GLY A 278 12.68 6.99 -27.34
N GLN A 279 12.23 6.19 -26.36
CA GLN A 279 11.59 4.89 -26.58
C GLN A 279 10.24 4.98 -27.31
N LEU A 280 9.52 6.09 -27.18
CA LEU A 280 8.23 6.30 -27.85
C LEU A 280 8.37 6.81 -29.30
N LEU A 281 9.58 7.12 -29.76
CA LEU A 281 9.76 7.83 -31.02
C LEU A 281 10.10 6.90 -32.18
N MET A 282 9.06 6.57 -32.93
CA MET A 282 9.02 6.55 -34.41
C MET A 282 10.34 6.27 -35.13
N ARG A 283 10.74 4.99 -35.23
CA ARG A 283 11.72 4.59 -36.25
C ARG A 283 11.11 4.76 -37.65
N LYS A 284 11.81 5.50 -38.53
CA LYS A 284 11.83 5.48 -40.01
C LYS A 284 10.52 5.34 -40.84
N GLU A 285 9.33 5.31 -40.26
CA GLU A 285 8.07 5.16 -41.02
C GLU A 285 7.54 6.49 -41.56
N HIS A 286 7.92 7.62 -40.94
CA HIS A 286 7.46 8.95 -41.33
C HIS A 286 8.60 9.75 -41.96
N SER A 287 8.25 10.72 -42.81
CA SER A 287 9.24 11.66 -43.35
C SER A 287 9.89 12.44 -42.19
N PRO A 288 11.19 12.77 -42.26
CA PRO A 288 11.90 13.51 -41.20
C PRO A 288 11.20 14.83 -40.80
N ILE A 289 10.55 15.48 -41.77
CA ILE A 289 9.80 16.74 -41.55
C ILE A 289 8.56 16.49 -40.68
N SER A 290 7.79 15.45 -40.97
CA SER A 290 6.59 15.11 -40.17
C SER A 290 6.96 14.75 -38.72
N GLN A 291 8.10 14.08 -38.53
CA GLN A 291 8.62 13.78 -37.19
C GLN A 291 8.99 15.04 -36.41
N ALA A 292 9.61 16.02 -37.09
CA ALA A 292 10.01 17.28 -36.45
C ALA A 292 8.82 18.19 -36.11
N GLU A 293 7.80 18.24 -36.97
CA GLU A 293 6.56 18.94 -36.69
C GLU A 293 5.84 18.33 -35.47
N GLN A 294 5.76 17.00 -35.40
CA GLN A 294 5.15 16.33 -34.26
C GLN A 294 5.95 16.53 -32.96
N ALA A 295 7.28 16.43 -33.02
CA ALA A 295 8.16 16.68 -31.89
C ALA A 295 8.08 18.12 -31.39
N SER A 296 8.00 19.11 -32.28
CA SER A 296 7.86 20.52 -31.89
C SER A 296 6.51 20.80 -31.21
N ARG A 297 5.42 20.17 -31.69
CA ARG A 297 4.10 20.23 -31.04
C ARG A 297 4.11 19.59 -29.65
N LEU A 298 4.71 18.40 -29.52
CA LEU A 298 4.87 17.72 -28.23
C LEU A 298 5.72 18.54 -27.25
N ALA A 299 6.80 19.18 -27.72
CA ALA A 299 7.63 20.07 -26.92
C ALA A 299 6.86 21.29 -26.40
N ALA A 300 6.04 21.94 -27.24
CA ALA A 300 5.20 23.06 -26.84
C ALA A 300 4.16 22.63 -25.79
N LEU A 301 3.51 21.48 -25.99
CA LEU A 301 2.56 20.92 -25.02
C LEU A 301 3.24 20.54 -23.70
N LYS A 302 4.42 19.92 -23.74
CA LYS A 302 5.23 19.59 -22.56
C LYS A 302 5.58 20.84 -21.76
N HIS A 303 6.00 21.92 -22.42
CA HIS A 303 6.28 23.20 -21.77
C HIS A 303 5.01 23.81 -21.16
N ARG A 304 3.89 23.81 -21.90
CA ARG A 304 2.61 24.31 -21.35
C ARG A 304 2.11 23.50 -20.16
N ALA A 305 2.36 22.19 -20.14
CA ALA A 305 1.95 21.28 -19.08
C ALA A 305 2.64 21.54 -17.72
N THR A 306 3.79 22.24 -17.70
CA THR A 306 4.45 22.68 -16.45
C THR A 306 3.74 23.86 -15.79
N GLY A 307 2.82 24.52 -16.50
CA GLY A 307 2.20 25.77 -16.06
C GLY A 307 2.79 27.02 -16.69
N ALA A 308 3.84 26.89 -17.52
CA ALA A 308 4.48 28.02 -18.18
C ALA A 308 3.48 28.89 -18.95
N SER A 309 3.65 30.21 -18.82
CA SER A 309 2.86 31.25 -19.48
C SER A 309 3.68 32.04 -20.53
N HIS A 310 4.90 31.59 -20.81
CA HIS A 310 5.84 32.20 -21.75
C HIS A 310 6.32 31.14 -22.76
N PRO A 311 6.89 31.55 -23.90
CA PRO A 311 7.62 30.63 -24.76
C PRO A 311 8.93 30.16 -24.09
N PRO A 312 9.40 28.93 -24.39
CA PRO A 312 10.61 28.39 -23.80
C PRO A 312 11.87 29.17 -24.22
N ASN A 313 12.80 29.32 -23.28
CA ASN A 313 14.12 29.87 -23.56
C ASN A 313 15.08 28.79 -24.12
N ARG A 314 16.30 29.20 -24.52
CA ARG A 314 17.28 28.27 -25.12
C ARG A 314 17.69 27.10 -24.22
N VAL A 315 17.71 27.32 -22.90
CA VAL A 315 18.09 26.27 -21.93
C VAL A 315 16.94 25.27 -21.82
N GLU A 316 15.72 25.77 -21.60
CA GLU A 316 14.51 24.95 -21.50
C GLU A 316 14.25 24.13 -22.76
N MET A 317 14.57 24.68 -23.94
CA MET A 317 14.36 24.02 -25.22
C MET A 317 15.04 22.65 -25.31
N LYS A 318 16.27 22.54 -24.79
CA LYS A 318 17.06 21.30 -24.85
C LYS A 318 16.42 20.18 -24.04
N ASP A 319 15.72 20.51 -22.96
CA ASP A 319 15.05 19.52 -22.11
C ASP A 319 13.68 19.09 -22.66
N LEU A 320 13.11 19.86 -23.58
CA LEU A 320 11.78 19.59 -24.15
C LEU A 320 11.80 18.56 -25.29
N ILE A 321 12.93 18.47 -26.00
CA ILE A 321 13.09 17.64 -27.19
C ILE A 321 14.04 16.47 -26.86
N PRO A 322 13.67 15.22 -27.16
CA PRO A 322 14.54 14.06 -26.97
C PRO A 322 15.84 14.19 -27.76
N THR A 323 16.94 13.74 -27.16
CA THR A 323 18.30 13.95 -27.67
C THR A 323 18.50 13.41 -29.09
N ASP A 324 17.84 12.29 -29.42
CA ASP A 324 17.92 11.65 -30.75
C ASP A 324 17.35 12.53 -31.86
N ILE A 325 16.28 13.27 -31.58
CA ILE A 325 15.61 14.15 -32.55
C ILE A 325 16.27 15.53 -32.58
N TRP A 326 16.78 15.99 -31.44
CA TRP A 326 17.43 17.30 -31.33
C TRP A 326 18.47 17.52 -32.44
N LEU A 327 19.26 16.49 -32.75
CA LEU A 327 20.34 16.50 -33.74
C LEU A 327 19.88 16.47 -35.21
N MET A 328 18.59 16.22 -35.48
CA MET A 328 18.07 16.12 -36.85
C MET A 328 17.89 17.48 -37.54
N PHE A 329 17.73 18.56 -36.77
CA PHE A 329 17.46 19.91 -37.26
C PHE A 329 18.26 20.96 -36.48
N GLU A 330 18.46 22.13 -37.08
CA GLU A 330 19.16 23.24 -36.40
C GLU A 330 18.37 23.76 -35.19
N GLU A 331 19.08 24.23 -34.15
CA GLU A 331 18.48 24.84 -32.95
C GLU A 331 17.49 25.96 -33.30
N ARG A 332 17.79 26.74 -34.35
CA ARG A 332 16.93 27.83 -34.81
C ARG A 332 15.56 27.33 -35.26
N TYR A 333 15.51 26.21 -35.98
CA TYR A 333 14.25 25.60 -36.42
C TYR A 333 13.38 25.23 -35.21
N TRP A 334 13.96 24.55 -34.22
CA TRP A 334 13.26 24.16 -32.99
C TRP A 334 12.73 25.38 -32.23
N MET A 335 13.56 26.41 -32.07
CA MET A 335 13.17 27.65 -31.42
C MET A 335 11.99 28.32 -32.12
N GLU A 336 12.01 28.42 -33.45
CA GLU A 336 10.93 29.03 -34.23
C GLU A 336 9.62 28.23 -34.11
N GLN A 337 9.67 26.90 -34.35
CA GLN A 337 8.48 26.05 -34.36
C GLN A 337 7.84 25.90 -32.97
N VAL A 338 8.64 25.60 -31.93
CA VAL A 338 8.11 25.42 -30.57
C VAL A 338 7.58 26.73 -30.00
N THR A 339 8.23 27.86 -30.30
CA THR A 339 7.73 29.19 -29.89
C THR A 339 6.41 29.53 -30.57
N ALA A 340 6.27 29.23 -31.87
CA ALA A 340 5.02 29.42 -32.60
C ALA A 340 3.90 28.56 -32.01
N GLY A 341 4.15 27.27 -31.78
CA GLY A 341 3.21 26.37 -31.14
C GLY A 341 2.80 26.84 -29.74
N MET A 342 3.75 27.27 -28.91
CA MET A 342 3.44 27.78 -27.57
C MET A 342 2.58 29.05 -27.61
N LYS A 343 2.85 29.98 -28.53
CA LYS A 343 2.01 31.19 -28.72
C LYS A 343 0.58 30.82 -29.13
N GLU A 344 0.41 29.81 -29.98
CA GLU A 344 -0.91 29.32 -30.36
C GLU A 344 -1.66 28.70 -29.18
N LEU A 345 -1.00 27.87 -28.37
CA LEU A 345 -1.59 27.28 -27.16
C LEU A 345 -2.05 28.36 -26.16
N LEU A 346 -1.25 29.41 -25.98
CA LEU A 346 -1.59 30.55 -25.13
C LEU A 346 -2.77 31.35 -25.70
N ARG A 347 -2.79 31.62 -27.01
CA ARG A 347 -3.89 32.31 -27.70
C ARG A 347 -5.21 31.54 -27.57
N SER A 348 -5.15 30.21 -27.65
CA SER A 348 -6.30 29.32 -27.50
C SER A 348 -6.66 29.04 -26.03
N ALA A 349 -6.02 29.73 -25.07
CA ALA A 349 -6.24 29.60 -23.63
C ALA A 349 -6.14 28.14 -23.11
N ILE A 350 -5.28 27.33 -23.72
CA ILE A 350 -5.07 25.94 -23.31
C ILE A 350 -4.53 25.90 -21.88
N THR A 351 -5.19 25.17 -21.00
CA THR A 351 -4.76 24.96 -19.60
C THR A 351 -3.64 23.91 -19.51
N PRO A 352 -2.85 23.87 -18.42
CA PRO A 352 -1.84 22.82 -18.24
C PRO A 352 -2.44 21.41 -18.24
N PHE A 353 -3.66 21.26 -17.73
CA PHE A 353 -4.39 19.99 -17.79
C PHE A 353 -4.75 19.60 -19.23
N GLN A 354 -5.31 20.52 -20.02
CA GLN A 354 -5.60 20.27 -21.43
C GLN A 354 -4.33 20.00 -22.24
N ALA A 355 -3.22 20.66 -21.92
CA ALA A 355 -1.93 20.39 -22.56
C ALA A 355 -1.46 18.95 -22.31
N LYS A 356 -1.61 18.43 -21.07
CA LYS A 356 -1.33 17.02 -20.76
C LYS A 356 -2.25 16.08 -21.53
N SER A 357 -3.54 16.38 -21.63
CA SER A 357 -4.49 15.57 -22.39
C SER A 357 -4.14 15.53 -23.89
N GLN A 358 -3.90 16.68 -24.52
CA GLN A 358 -3.52 16.76 -25.92
C GLN A 358 -2.16 16.08 -26.18
N PHE A 359 -1.22 16.17 -25.25
CA PHE A 359 0.05 15.45 -25.34
C PHE A 359 -0.19 13.94 -25.39
N LEU A 360 -1.02 13.43 -24.47
CA LEU A 360 -1.39 12.02 -24.42
C LEU A 360 -2.16 11.56 -25.66
N GLU A 361 -3.05 12.38 -26.21
CA GLU A 361 -3.78 12.08 -27.46
C GLU A 361 -2.80 11.86 -28.63
N ILE A 362 -1.82 12.75 -28.79
CA ILE A 362 -0.80 12.65 -29.85
C ILE A 362 0.07 11.42 -29.65
N ILE A 363 0.46 11.09 -28.41
CA ILE A 363 1.26 9.89 -28.16
C ILE A 363 0.43 8.61 -28.37
N SER A 364 -0.87 8.63 -28.05
CA SER A 364 -1.73 7.46 -28.18
C SER A 364 -1.96 7.02 -29.63
N SER A 365 -1.75 7.90 -30.61
CA SER A 365 -1.76 7.54 -32.03
C SER A 365 -0.43 6.98 -32.52
N LEU A 366 0.64 7.00 -31.70
CA LEU A 366 1.92 6.43 -32.06
C LEU A 366 1.91 4.90 -31.90
N PRO A 367 2.47 4.14 -32.86
CA PRO A 367 2.43 2.69 -32.86
C PRO A 367 3.20 2.03 -31.69
N MET A 368 4.09 2.77 -31.02
CA MET A 368 4.99 2.26 -29.98
C MET A 368 4.45 2.41 -28.55
N LEU A 369 3.26 3.00 -28.35
CA LEU A 369 2.69 3.10 -27.01
C LEU A 369 2.31 1.69 -26.52
N GLY A 370 3.04 1.17 -25.53
CA GLY A 370 2.80 -0.14 -24.94
C GLY A 370 3.72 -1.27 -25.41
N SER A 371 4.66 -1.01 -26.32
CA SER A 371 5.71 -1.97 -26.65
C SER A 371 6.88 -1.88 -25.67
N SER A 372 7.26 -2.98 -25.03
CA SER A 372 8.53 -3.09 -24.31
C SER A 372 9.66 -3.30 -25.32
N LEU A 373 10.51 -2.29 -25.49
CA LEU A 373 11.70 -2.39 -26.34
C LEU A 373 12.78 -3.18 -25.60
N LEU A 374 13.04 -4.41 -26.05
CA LEU A 374 14.21 -5.17 -25.63
C LEU A 374 15.38 -4.82 -26.56
N GLU A 375 16.42 -4.18 -26.02
CA GLU A 375 17.69 -4.05 -26.76
C GLU A 375 18.34 -5.43 -26.87
N ILE A 376 18.28 -6.01 -28.05
CA ILE A 376 19.06 -7.22 -28.37
C ILE A 376 20.44 -6.73 -28.83
N ALA A 377 21.44 -6.89 -27.97
CA ALA A 377 22.84 -6.70 -28.35
C ALA A 377 23.16 -7.64 -29.53
N ARG A 378 23.67 -7.08 -30.62
CA ARG A 378 24.14 -7.84 -31.79
C ARG A 378 25.63 -8.09 -31.70
#